data_AF-A0A352VGX2-F1
#
_entry.id   AF-A0A352VGX2-F1
#
_cell.length_a   1.000
_cell.length_b   1.000
_cell.length_c   1.000
_cell.angle_alpha   90.00
_cell.angle_beta   90.00
_cell.angle_gamma   90.00
#
_symmetry.space_group_name_H-M   'P 1'
#
loop_
_entity.id
_entity.type
_entity.pdbx_description
1 polymer ?
#
loop_
_entity_poly.entity_id
_entity_poly.type
_entity_poly.pdbx_seq_one_letter_code
_entity_poly.pdbx_strand_id
1 'polypeptide(L)'
;MFGLLAAGIAGITGVYGHIKSREFVRQRLRYTSLVEKPAVGLFAGVGAMIVAAPIVALLPVIGAGTAIAVGIGVGTGVALGVKDTKNPPLLED
;
A
#
# COMPACT_ATOMS: atom_id res chain seq x y z
N MET A 1 -15.10 19.75 -10.82
CA MET A 1 -15.73 18.46 -10.47
C MET A 1 -14.74 17.29 -10.58
N PHE A 2 -14.00 17.15 -11.68
CA PHE A 2 -13.05 16.04 -11.87
C PHE A 2 -11.96 15.91 -10.79
N GLY A 3 -11.48 17.00 -10.19
CA GLY A 3 -10.48 16.93 -9.12
C GLY A 3 -10.95 16.24 -7.84
N LEU A 4 -12.22 16.41 -7.44
CA LEU A 4 -12.78 15.71 -6.28
C LEU A 4 -13.00 14.22 -6.57
N LEU A 5 -13.40 13.88 -7.80
CA LEU A 5 -13.50 12.49 -8.23
C LEU A 5 -12.12 11.82 -8.24
N ALA A 6 -11.11 12.50 -8.79
CA ALA A 6 -9.73 12.03 -8.80
C ALA A 6 -9.20 11.80 -7.37
N ALA A 7 -9.43 12.76 -6.46
CA ALA A 7 -9.06 12.64 -5.06
C ALA A 7 -9.82 11.51 -4.34
N GLY A 8 -11.12 11.35 -4.62
CA GLY A 8 -11.92 10.25 -4.10
C GLY A 8 -11.39 8.89 -4.54
N ILE A 9 -11.08 8.73 -5.83
CA ILE A 9 -10.47 7.50 -6.36
C ILE A 9 -9.09 7.28 -5.73
N ALA A 10 -8.24 8.30 -5.66
CA ALA A 10 -6.93 8.23 -5.03
C ALA A 10 -7.01 7.74 -3.58
N GLY A 11 -7.93 8.32 -2.80
CA GLY A 11 -8.18 7.93 -1.42
C GLY A 11 -8.64 6.48 -1.30
N ILE A 12 -9.63 6.07 -2.09
CA ILE A 12 -10.14 4.69 -2.07
C ILE A 12 -9.04 3.70 -2.45
N THR A 13 -8.30 3.95 -3.54
CA THR A 13 -7.23 3.05 -3.99
C THR A 13 -6.09 3.00 -2.99
N GLY A 14 -5.72 4.13 -2.37
CA GLY A 14 -4.70 4.17 -1.31
C GLY A 14 -5.11 3.36 -0.08
N VAL A 15 -6.33 3.56 0.43
CA VAL A 15 -6.87 2.80 1.58
C VAL A 15 -6.98 1.32 1.26
N TYR A 16 -7.49 0.98 0.08
CA TYR A 16 -7.59 -0.40 -0.37
C TYR A 16 -6.20 -1.07 -0.48
N GLY A 17 -5.24 -0.35 -1.06
CA GLY A 17 -3.85 -0.77 -1.15
C GLY A 17 -3.24 -1.02 0.23
N HIS A 18 -3.53 -0.16 1.21
CA HIS A 18 -3.10 -0.35 2.59
C HIS A 18 -3.63 -1.65 3.21
N ILE A 19 -4.95 -1.83 3.18
CA ILE A 19 -5.60 -3.00 3.79
C ILE A 19 -5.10 -4.29 3.14
N LYS A 20 -5.11 -4.36 1.79
CA LYS A 20 -4.68 -5.56 1.07
C LYS A 20 -3.21 -5.88 1.26
N SER A 21 -2.34 -4.87 1.30
CA SER A 21 -0.91 -5.09 1.47
C SER A 21 -0.59 -5.55 2.89
N ARG A 22 -1.26 -4.98 3.90
CA ARG A 22 -1.16 -5.41 5.29
C ARG A 22 -1.57 -6.87 5.45
N GLU A 23 -2.73 -7.24 4.88
CA GLU A 23 -3.24 -8.61 4.94
C GLU A 23 -2.31 -9.60 4.22
N PHE A 24 -1.82 -9.23 3.03
CA PHE A 24 -0.90 -10.06 2.28
C PHE A 24 0.38 -10.34 3.06
N VAL A 25 0.95 -9.33 3.73
CA VAL A 25 2.13 -9.54 4.57
C VAL A 25 1.80 -10.49 5.73
N ARG A 26 0.69 -10.25 6.42
CA ARG A 26 0.28 -11.02 7.59
C ARG A 26 0.01 -12.49 7.27
N GLN A 27 -0.65 -12.78 6.14
CA GLN A 27 -1.02 -14.15 5.77
C GLN A 27 0.07 -14.88 4.99
N ARG A 28 0.73 -14.20 4.05
CA ARG A 28 1.61 -14.82 3.06
C ARG A 28 3.08 -14.58 3.32
N LEU A 29 3.48 -13.31 3.52
CA LEU A 29 4.91 -12.99 3.68
C LEU A 29 5.46 -13.27 5.07
N ARG A 30 4.61 -13.53 6.09
CA ARG A 30 5.04 -13.86 7.46
C ARG A 30 6.06 -15.01 7.57
N TYR A 31 6.11 -15.87 6.55
CA TYR A 31 7.02 -17.02 6.49
C TYR A 31 8.34 -16.73 5.75
N THR A 32 8.57 -15.49 5.33
CA THR A 32 9.74 -15.09 4.55
C THR A 32 10.65 -14.16 5.34
N SER A 33 11.96 -14.25 5.10
CA SER A 33 12.97 -13.37 5.71
C SER A 33 12.84 -11.89 5.30
N LEU A 34 11.99 -11.58 4.33
CA LEU A 34 11.70 -10.20 3.95
C LEU A 34 11.04 -9.44 5.10
N VAL A 35 10.14 -10.08 5.85
CA VAL A 35 9.39 -9.46 6.95
C VAL A 35 10.28 -9.08 8.13
N GLU A 36 11.48 -9.64 8.23
CA GLU A 36 12.43 -9.27 9.28
C GLU A 36 12.95 -7.84 9.09
N LYS A 37 13.03 -7.36 7.84
CA LYS A 37 13.64 -6.07 7.49
C LYS A 37 12.62 -4.93 7.59
N PRO A 38 12.89 -3.89 8.41
CA PRO A 38 11.98 -2.75 8.57
C PRO A 38 11.83 -1.92 7.30
N ALA A 39 12.82 -1.95 6.40
CA ALA A 39 12.80 -1.17 5.16
C ALA A 39 11.84 -1.71 4.08
N VAL A 40 11.28 -2.92 4.24
CA VAL A 40 10.43 -3.55 3.21
C VAL A 40 9.17 -2.73 2.92
N GLY A 41 8.59 -2.07 3.93
CA GLY A 41 7.46 -1.17 3.69
C GLY A 41 7.80 -0.02 2.75
N LEU A 42 8.99 0.58 2.90
CA LEU A 42 9.42 1.68 2.02
C LEU A 42 9.66 1.19 0.59
N PHE A 43 10.37 0.07 0.43
CA PHE A 43 10.62 -0.50 -0.90
C PHE A 43 9.32 -0.95 -1.59
N ALA A 44 8.38 -1.52 -0.84
CA ALA A 44 7.08 -1.89 -1.38
C ALA A 44 6.27 -0.66 -1.82
N GLY A 45 6.29 0.42 -1.04
CA GLY A 45 5.61 1.67 -1.41
C GLY A 45 6.21 2.33 -2.65
N VAL A 46 7.53 2.44 -2.72
CA VAL A 46 8.24 2.99 -3.91
C VAL A 46 8.01 2.09 -5.13
N GLY A 47 8.15 0.77 -4.96
CA GLY A 47 7.89 -0.19 -6.03
C GLY A 47 6.45 -0.11 -6.54
N ALA A 48 5.47 -0.03 -5.65
CA ALA A 48 4.06 0.14 -6.02
C ALA A 48 3.81 1.45 -6.76
N MET A 49 4.46 2.55 -6.34
CA MET A 49 4.35 3.84 -7.05
C MET A 49 4.92 3.75 -8.47
N ILE A 50 6.10 3.13 -8.64
CA ILE A 50 6.73 2.96 -9.97
C ILE A 50 5.84 2.10 -10.89
N VAL A 51 5.24 1.03 -10.36
CA VAL A 51 4.32 0.17 -11.11
C VAL A 51 3.00 0.88 -11.42
N ALA A 52 2.49 1.70 -10.49
CA ALA A 52 1.27 2.46 -10.69
C ALA A 52 1.46 3.60 -11.70
N ALA A 53 2.63 4.23 -11.76
CA ALA A 53 2.93 5.38 -12.60
C ALA A 53 2.49 5.25 -14.07
N PRO A 54 2.85 4.17 -14.82
CA PRO A 54 2.40 4.02 -16.22
C PRO A 54 0.88 3.84 -16.32
N ILE A 55 0.24 3.23 -15.33
CA ILE A 55 -1.22 3.04 -15.31
C ILE A 55 -1.90 4.39 -15.17
N VAL A 56 -1.49 5.21 -14.20
CA VAL A 56 -2.13 6.51 -13.98
C VAL A 56 -1.82 7.51 -15.09
N ALA A 57 -0.64 7.42 -15.71
CA ALA A 57 -0.30 8.24 -16.87
C ALA A 57 -1.22 8.01 -18.09
N LEU A 58 -1.85 6.83 -18.19
CA LEU A 58 -2.82 6.51 -19.25
C LEU A 58 -4.24 7.00 -18.93
N LEU A 59 -4.53 7.36 -17.68
CA LEU A 59 -5.87 7.79 -17.28
C LEU A 59 -5.96 9.32 -17.20
N PRO A 60 -6.69 9.99 -18.12
CA PRO A 60 -6.77 11.45 -18.16
C PRO A 60 -7.49 12.06 -16.94
N VAL A 61 -8.21 11.24 -16.16
CA VAL A 61 -8.97 11.67 -14.98
C VAL A 61 -8.15 11.52 -13.69
N ILE A 62 -7.15 10.63 -13.68
CA ILE A 62 -6.47 10.22 -12.47
C ILE A 62 -5.00 10.63 -12.59
N GLY A 63 -4.57 11.62 -11.81
CA GLY A 63 -3.21 12.18 -11.93
C GLY A 63 -2.17 11.49 -11.05
N ALA A 64 -0.95 12.05 -11.04
CA ALA A 64 0.18 11.58 -10.22
C ALA A 64 -0.15 11.40 -8.73
N GLY A 65 -1.11 12.17 -8.20
CA GLY A 65 -1.60 12.03 -6.82
C GLY A 65 -2.10 10.62 -6.47
N THR A 66 -2.66 9.88 -7.43
CA THR A 66 -3.11 8.50 -7.17
C THR A 66 -1.95 7.52 -7.14
N ALA A 67 -0.91 7.69 -7.97
CA ALA A 67 0.30 6.87 -7.86
C ALA A 67 0.95 7.03 -6.47
N ILE A 68 1.00 8.28 -5.99
CA ILE A 68 1.51 8.60 -4.67
C ILE A 68 0.61 8.00 -3.58
N ALA A 69 -0.71 8.16 -3.68
CA ALA A 69 -1.66 7.59 -2.72
C ALA A 69 -1.57 6.05 -2.65
N VAL A 70 -1.40 5.39 -3.79
CA VAL A 70 -1.17 3.94 -3.87
C VAL A 70 0.16 3.57 -3.22
N GLY A 71 1.25 4.28 -3.54
CA GLY A 71 2.56 4.03 -2.96
C GLY A 71 2.57 4.19 -1.44
N ILE A 72 1.95 5.25 -0.92
CA ILE A 72 1.79 5.48 0.52
C ILE A 72 0.91 4.40 1.14
N GLY A 73 -0.23 4.09 0.53
CA GLY A 73 -1.16 3.07 1.00
C GLY A 73 -0.48 1.72 1.13
N VAL A 74 0.11 1.22 0.04
CA VAL A 74 0.84 -0.05 0.02
C VAL A 74 2.02 -0.03 0.99
N GLY A 75 2.86 1.00 0.97
CA GLY A 75 4.05 1.05 1.81
C GLY A 75 3.74 1.06 3.31
N THR A 76 2.72 1.82 3.71
CA THR A 76 2.23 1.82 5.10
C THR A 76 1.56 0.50 5.46
N GLY A 77 0.78 -0.10 4.55
CA GLY A 77 0.13 -1.39 4.76
C GLY A 77 1.15 -2.50 4.98
N VAL A 78 2.18 -2.56 4.14
CA VAL A 78 3.29 -3.51 4.30
C VAL A 78 4.04 -3.26 5.60
N ALA A 79 4.38 -2.02 5.93
CA ALA A 79 5.10 -1.68 7.15
C ALA A 79 4.33 -2.09 8.41
N LEU A 80 3.01 -1.86 8.45
CA LEU A 80 2.17 -2.29 9.57
C LEU A 80 2.00 -3.81 9.59
N GLY A 81 1.79 -4.45 8.44
CA GLY A 81 1.68 -5.91 8.37
C GLY A 81 2.93 -6.60 8.90
N VAL A 82 4.12 -6.07 8.61
CA VAL A 82 5.38 -6.54 9.19
C VAL A 82 5.38 -6.39 10.71
N LYS A 83 4.92 -5.25 11.24
CA LYS A 83 4.82 -5.05 12.69
C LYS A 83 3.85 -6.02 13.35
N ASP A 84 2.69 -6.28 12.73
CA ASP A 84 1.68 -7.20 13.25
C ASP A 84 2.20 -8.64 13.31
N THR A 85 3.07 -9.05 12.37
CA THR A 85 3.67 -10.40 12.43
C THR A 85 4.67 -10.55 13.57
N LYS A 86 5.32 -9.46 14.00
CA LYS A 86 6.29 -9.46 15.10
C LYS A 86 5.59 -9.33 16.46
N ASN A 87 4.58 -8.47 16.53
CA ASN A 87 3.77 -8.21 17.71
C ASN A 87 2.30 -8.38 17.33
N PRO A 88 1.77 -9.61 17.33
CA PRO A 88 0.37 -9.83 17.01
C PRO A 88 -0.52 -9.06 18.00
N PRO A 89 -1.54 -8.33 17.52
CA PRO A 89 -2.44 -7.60 18.41
C PRO A 89 -3.14 -8.57 19.35
N LEU A 90 -3.16 -8.23 20.64
CA LEU A 90 -3.65 -9.07 21.75
C LEU A 90 -5.17 -9.36 21.73
N LEU A 91 -5.90 -8.96 20.67
CA LEU A 91 -7.38 -8.97 20.61
C LEU A 91 -7.92 -9.50 19.28
N GLU A 92 -7.35 -10.58 18.75
CA GLU A 92 -7.95 -11.31 17.62
C GLU A 92 -7.97 -12.81 17.95
N ASP A 93 -8.97 -13.19 18.76
CA ASP A 93 -9.55 -14.55 18.83
C ASP A 93 -10.88 -14.54 18.06
#